data_AF-A0A954HUJ8-F1
#
_entry.id   AF-A0A954HUJ8-F1
#
_cell.length_a   1.000
_cell.length_b   1.000
_cell.length_c   1.000
_cell.angle_alpha   90.00
_cell.angle_beta   90.00
_cell.angle_gamma   90.00
#
_symmetry.space_group_name_H-M   'P 1'
#
loop_
_entity.id
_entity.type
_entity.pdbx_description
1 polymer ?
#
loop_
_entity_poly.entity_id
_entity_poly.type
_entity_poly.pdbx_seq_one_letter_code
_entity_poly.pdbx_strand_id
1 'polypeptide(L)'
;MTPEEIFRFFGICVVASPAVLLAVFGMTSLLGHPLSERSQARFTEASVVFGLISALVVLALMLALDTRHVPLELGNWVAIDQQHFHFHLKFVFDRLSVPFAILTFVLCGT
;
A
#
# COMPACT_ATOMS: atom_id res chain seq x y z
N MET A 1 7.20 19.61 1.31
CA MET A 1 6.95 18.28 1.88
C MET A 1 8.20 17.83 2.62
N THR A 2 8.08 17.48 3.89
CA THR A 2 9.18 16.86 4.64
C THR A 2 9.41 15.43 4.16
N PRO A 3 10.59 14.82 4.38
CA PRO A 3 10.82 13.42 4.02
C PRO A 3 9.79 12.45 4.61
N GLU A 4 9.32 12.71 5.83
CA GLU A 4 8.28 11.92 6.51
C GLU A 4 6.94 11.98 5.78
N GLU A 5 6.51 13.16 5.32
CA GLU A 5 5.28 13.32 4.55
C GLU A 5 5.35 12.57 3.21
N ILE A 6 6.53 12.58 2.57
CA ILE A 6 6.76 11.87 1.31
C ILE A 6 6.67 10.35 1.54
N PHE A 7 7.37 9.84 2.55
CA PHE A 7 7.29 8.42 2.92
C PHE A 7 5.87 7.99 3.27
N ARG A 8 5.13 8.82 4.02
CA ARG A 8 3.75 8.55 4.37
C ARG A 8 2.86 8.49 3.14
N PHE A 9 2.98 9.46 2.24
CA PHE A 9 2.17 9.52 1.02
C PHE A 9 2.44 8.29 0.13
N PHE A 10 3.68 8.02 -0.23
CA PHE A 10 4.00 6.88 -1.10
C PHE A 10 3.79 5.53 -0.41
N GLY A 11 4.04 5.43 0.89
CA GLY A 11 3.72 4.23 1.67
C GLY A 11 2.22 3.92 1.69
N ILE A 12 1.36 4.95 1.84
CA ILE A 12 -0.09 4.78 1.68
C ILE A 12 -0.41 4.32 0.27
N CYS A 13 0.16 4.93 -0.77
CA CYS A 13 -0.09 4.54 -2.16
C CYS A 13 0.23 3.06 -2.42
N VAL A 14 1.33 2.53 -1.87
CA VAL A 14 1.70 1.11 -1.99
C VAL A 14 0.60 0.18 -1.48
N VAL A 15 0.01 0.48 -0.33
CA VAL A 15 -1.03 -0.36 0.29
C VAL A 15 -2.41 -0.08 -0.30
N ALA A 16 -2.74 1.20 -0.51
CA ALA A 16 -4.04 1.64 -0.98
C ALA A 16 -4.31 1.20 -2.41
N SER A 17 -3.28 1.09 -3.27
CA SER A 17 -3.46 0.74 -4.68
C SER A 17 -4.22 -0.59 -4.88
N PRO A 18 -3.71 -1.75 -4.38
CA PRO A 18 -4.44 -3.02 -4.49
C PRO A 18 -5.73 -3.03 -3.66
N ALA A 19 -5.78 -2.33 -2.52
CA ALA A 19 -6.98 -2.27 -1.67
C ALA A 19 -8.15 -1.55 -2.36
N VAL A 20 -7.86 -0.43 -3.05
CA VAL A 20 -8.85 0.32 -3.84
C VAL A 20 -9.30 -0.51 -5.04
N LEU A 21 -8.38 -1.20 -5.74
CA LEU A 21 -8.75 -2.09 -6.83
C LEU A 21 -9.73 -3.18 -6.36
N LEU A 22 -9.39 -3.85 -5.25
CA LEU A 22 -10.25 -4.86 -4.63
C LEU A 22 -11.62 -4.28 -4.25
N ALA A 23 -11.65 -3.09 -3.65
CA ALA A 23 -12.89 -2.43 -3.28
C ALA A 23 -13.74 -2.09 -4.52
N VAL A 24 -13.14 -1.56 -5.59
CA VAL A 24 -13.85 -1.23 -6.84
C VAL A 24 -14.43 -2.48 -7.48
N PHE A 25 -13.64 -3.56 -7.63
CA PHE A 25 -14.12 -4.81 -8.22
C PHE A 25 -15.16 -5.51 -7.33
N GLY A 26 -14.94 -5.52 -6.02
CA GLY A 26 -15.89 -6.08 -5.07
C GLY A 26 -17.22 -5.33 -5.06
N MET A 27 -17.20 -3.99 -5.00
CA MET A 27 -18.42 -3.17 -4.98
C MET A 27 -19.20 -3.27 -6.29
N THR A 28 -18.53 -3.20 -7.43
CA THR A 28 -19.18 -3.32 -8.75
C THR A 28 -19.84 -4.69 -8.92
N SER A 29 -19.20 -5.75 -8.42
CA SER A 29 -19.78 -7.10 -8.36
C SER A 29 -21.01 -7.18 -7.43
N LEU A 30 -20.90 -6.64 -6.21
CA LEU A 30 -22.00 -6.64 -5.22
C LEU A 30 -23.23 -5.84 -5.69
N LEU A 31 -23.03 -4.77 -6.46
CA LEU A 31 -24.10 -3.95 -7.02
C LEU A 31 -24.69 -4.52 -8.32
N GLY A 32 -24.21 -5.68 -8.79
CA GLY A 32 -24.70 -6.31 -10.02
C GLY A 32 -24.31 -5.59 -11.32
N HIS A 33 -23.29 -4.74 -11.26
CA HIS A 33 -22.77 -3.98 -12.40
C HIS A 33 -21.32 -4.40 -12.73
N PRO A 34 -21.11 -5.63 -13.23
CA PRO A 34 -19.76 -6.10 -13.52
C PRO A 34 -19.09 -5.22 -14.58
N LEU A 35 -17.84 -4.85 -14.32
CA LEU A 35 -17.04 -4.07 -15.25
C LEU A 35 -16.66 -4.94 -16.46
N SER A 36 -16.52 -4.30 -17.63
CA SER A 36 -15.98 -4.98 -18.81
C SER A 36 -14.57 -5.51 -18.55
N GLU A 37 -14.20 -6.61 -19.20
CA GLU A 37 -12.86 -7.20 -19.09
C GLU A 37 -11.75 -6.19 -19.43
N ARG A 38 -11.97 -5.35 -20.44
CA ARG A 38 -11.04 -4.28 -20.82
C ARG A 38 -10.86 -3.26 -19.70
N SER A 39 -11.93 -2.91 -18.99
CA SER A 39 -11.87 -1.99 -17.85
C SER A 39 -11.15 -2.62 -16.67
N GLN A 40 -11.44 -3.89 -16.37
CA GLN A 40 -10.75 -4.63 -15.30
C GLN A 40 -9.24 -4.72 -15.58
N ALA A 41 -8.86 -5.10 -16.80
CA ALA A 41 -7.44 -5.17 -17.18
C ALA A 41 -6.73 -3.81 -17.00
N ARG A 42 -7.33 -2.71 -17.49
CA ARG A 42 -6.75 -1.37 -17.34
C ARG A 42 -6.66 -0.90 -15.89
N PHE A 43 -7.67 -1.17 -15.06
CA PHE A 43 -7.62 -0.79 -13.65
C PHE A 43 -6.60 -1.61 -12.87
N THR A 44 -6.48 -2.90 -13.15
CA THR A 44 -5.45 -3.76 -12.56
C THR A 44 -4.05 -3.28 -12.96
N GLU A 45 -3.83 -3.02 -14.25
CA GLU A 45 -2.56 -2.49 -14.76
C GLU A 45 -2.20 -1.15 -14.09
N ALA A 46 -3.14 -0.20 -14.06
CA ALA A 46 -2.93 1.09 -13.41
C ALA A 46 -2.61 0.95 -11.92
N SER A 47 -3.34 0.07 -11.22
CA SER A 47 -3.11 -0.24 -9.79
C SER A 47 -1.70 -0.81 -9.56
N VAL A 48 -1.28 -1.79 -10.37
CA VAL A 48 0.05 -2.40 -10.25
C VAL A 48 1.15 -1.39 -10.54
N VAL A 49 1.05 -0.64 -11.65
CA VAL A 49 2.05 0.37 -12.03
C VAL A 49 2.17 1.46 -10.96
N PHE A 50 1.04 1.97 -10.46
CA PHE A 50 1.05 3.02 -9.44
C PHE A 50 1.64 2.52 -8.11
N GLY A 51 1.29 1.31 -7.69
CA GLY A 51 1.86 0.66 -6.51
C GLY A 51 3.37 0.40 -6.66
N LEU A 52 3.80 -0.09 -7.82
CA LEU A 52 5.20 -0.36 -8.12
C LEU A 52 6.05 0.91 -8.11
N ILE A 53 5.61 1.97 -8.79
CA ILE A 53 6.31 3.26 -8.80
C ILE A 53 6.42 3.80 -7.38
N SER A 54 5.34 3.72 -6.59
CA SER A 54 5.35 4.16 -5.19
C SER A 54 6.36 3.38 -4.34
N ALA A 55 6.42 2.05 -4.49
CA ALA A 55 7.37 1.20 -3.77
C ALA A 55 8.83 1.49 -4.17
N LEU A 56 9.08 1.74 -5.46
CA LEU A 56 10.40 2.14 -5.97
C LEU A 56 10.83 3.49 -5.40
N VAL A 57 9.92 4.47 -5.32
CA VAL A 57 10.20 5.77 -4.70
C VAL A 57 10.53 5.61 -3.21
N VAL A 58 9.75 4.81 -2.46
CA VAL A 58 10.05 4.51 -1.05
C VAL A 58 11.44 3.90 -0.92
N LEU A 59 11.79 2.89 -1.74
CA LEU A 59 13.11 2.27 -1.69
C LEU A 59 14.23 3.27 -2.01
N ALA A 60 14.06 4.05 -3.08
CA ALA A 60 15.05 5.05 -3.49
C ALA A 60 15.31 6.07 -2.37
N LEU A 61 14.26 6.56 -1.72
CA LEU A 61 14.37 7.47 -0.58
C LEU A 61 15.01 6.81 0.65
N MET A 62 14.66 5.55 0.95
CA MET A 62 15.28 4.80 2.05
C MET A 62 16.79 4.61 1.85
N LEU A 63 17.24 4.45 0.59
CA LEU A 63 18.65 4.37 0.26
C LEU A 63 19.32 5.75 0.30
N ALA A 64 18.69 6.78 -0.26
CA ALA A 64 19.25 8.13 -0.32
C ALA A 64 19.39 8.80 1.07
N LEU A 65 18.44 8.54 1.97
CA LEU A 65 18.40 9.11 3.32
C LEU A 65 18.94 8.15 4.40
N ASP A 66 19.53 7.01 3.99
CA ASP A 66 19.95 5.89 4.85
C ASP A 66 18.88 5.45 5.89
N THR A 67 17.60 5.62 5.56
CA THR A 67 16.50 5.23 6.43
C THR A 67 16.26 3.72 6.31
N ARG A 68 16.18 3.02 7.44
CA ARG A 68 16.03 1.55 7.47
C ARG A 68 14.64 1.08 7.83
N HIS A 69 13.88 1.91 8.53
CA HIS A 69 12.58 1.57 9.09
C HIS A 69 11.67 2.78 9.00
N VAL A 70 10.55 2.63 8.30
CA VAL A 70 9.54 3.67 8.11
C VAL A 70 8.18 3.09 8.54
N PRO A 71 7.74 3.39 9.78
CA PRO A 71 6.44 2.97 10.26
C PRO A 71 5.36 3.93 9.78
N LEU A 72 4.29 3.38 9.20
CA LEU A 72 3.07 4.09 8.88
C LEU A 72 2.00 3.74 9.89
N GLU A 73 1.80 4.60 10.88
CA GLU A 73 0.83 4.38 11.94
C GLU A 73 -0.59 4.70 11.46
N LEU A 74 -1.51 3.74 11.61
CA LEU A 74 -2.94 3.91 11.33
C LEU A 74 -3.76 4.17 12.61
N GLY A 75 -3.15 3.98 13.78
CA GLY A 75 -3.77 4.18 15.08
C GLY A 75 -4.03 2.87 15.83
N ASN A 76 -4.88 2.96 16.85
CA ASN A 76 -5.29 1.83 17.68
C ASN A 76 -6.44 1.09 17.00
N TRP A 77 -6.22 -0.16 16.62
CA TRP A 77 -7.28 -1.01 16.09
C TRP A 77 -8.18 -1.54 17.21
N VAL A 78 -7.59 -1.89 18.36
CA VAL A 78 -8.32 -2.23 19.59
C VAL A 78 -7.67 -1.47 20.74
N ALA A 79 -8.49 -0.82 21.56
CA ALA A 79 -8.08 -0.19 22.81
C ALA A 79 -8.96 -0.75 23.94
N ILE A 80 -8.35 -1.32 24.96
CA ILE A 80 -9.03 -1.77 26.18
C ILE A 80 -8.37 -1.07 27.36
N ASP A 81 -8.89 0.11 27.66
CA ASP A 81 -8.28 1.06 28.60
C ASP A 81 -8.17 0.48 30.02
N GLN A 82 -9.14 -0.35 30.43
CA GLN A 82 -9.17 -1.00 31.74
C GLN A 82 -7.98 -1.95 31.99
N GLN A 83 -7.43 -2.54 30.93
CA GLN A 83 -6.25 -3.41 30.99
C GLN A 83 -4.99 -2.70 30.46
N HIS A 84 -5.06 -1.40 30.17
CA HIS A 84 -3.99 -0.63 29.52
C HIS A 84 -3.45 -1.30 28.23
N PHE A 85 -4.35 -1.92 27.45
CA PHE A 85 -3.98 -2.64 26.25
C PHE A 85 -4.38 -1.86 25.00
N HIS A 86 -3.40 -1.53 24.16
CA HIS A 86 -3.62 -0.90 22.86
C HIS A 86 -2.96 -1.73 21.76
N PHE A 87 -3.77 -2.29 20.87
CA PHE A 87 -3.30 -2.98 19.68
C PHE A 87 -3.16 -1.97 18.53
N HIS A 88 -1.92 -1.59 18.24
CA HIS A 88 -1.59 -0.63 17.19
C HIS A 88 -1.52 -1.31 15.82
N LEU A 89 -2.27 -0.80 14.85
CA LEU A 89 -2.10 -1.19 13.45
C LEU A 89 -1.13 -0.23 12.77
N LYS A 90 -0.05 -0.78 12.22
CA LYS A 90 0.92 -0.03 11.44
C LYS A 90 1.46 -0.84 10.28
N PHE A 91 1.71 -0.18 9.16
CA PHE A 91 2.47 -0.77 8.06
C PHE A 91 3.94 -0.42 8.21
N VAL A 92 4.81 -1.43 8.14
CA VAL A 92 6.24 -1.24 8.32
C VAL A 92 6.95 -1.43 6.98
N PHE A 93 7.57 -0.35 6.51
CA PHE A 93 8.44 -0.38 5.35
C PHE A 93 9.89 -0.48 5.85
N ASP A 94 10.52 -1.60 5.52
CA ASP A 94 11.92 -1.86 5.82
C ASP A 94 12.65 -2.36 4.56
N ARG A 95 13.98 -2.50 4.65
CA ARG A 95 14.82 -2.88 3.52
C ARG A 95 14.61 -4.32 3.03
N LEU A 96 13.79 -5.12 3.70
CA LEU A 96 13.36 -6.44 3.25
C LEU A 96 11.94 -6.39 2.70
N SER A 97 10.99 -5.79 3.44
CA SER A 97 9.58 -5.74 3.07
C SER A 97 9.33 -4.94 1.79
N VAL A 98 10.07 -3.84 1.57
CA VAL A 98 9.93 -3.03 0.35
C VAL A 98 10.34 -3.81 -0.92
N PRO A 99 11.52 -4.48 -0.98
CA PRO A 99 11.83 -5.39 -2.08
C PRO A 99 10.81 -6.51 -2.28
N PHE A 100 10.26 -7.09 -1.21
CA PHE A 100 9.19 -8.08 -1.35
C PHE A 100 7.92 -7.49 -1.99
N ALA A 101 7.51 -6.29 -1.59
CA ALA A 101 6.38 -5.60 -2.21
C ALA A 101 6.63 -5.29 -3.70
N ILE A 102 7.83 -4.83 -4.05
CA ILE A 102 8.24 -4.61 -5.44
C ILE A 102 8.16 -5.92 -6.24
N LEU A 103 8.72 -7.01 -5.71
CA LEU A 103 8.65 -8.32 -6.33
C LEU A 103 7.19 -8.75 -6.55
N THR A 104 6.32 -8.56 -5.56
CA THR A 104 4.89 -8.86 -5.69
C THR A 104 4.23 -8.05 -6.82
N PHE A 105 4.47 -6.74 -6.91
CA PHE A 105 3.92 -5.94 -8.01
C PHE A 105 4.44 -6.39 -9.37
N VAL A 106 5.73 -6.73 -9.49
CA VAL A 106 6.30 -7.26 -10.73
C VAL A 106 5.63 -8.59 -11.10
N LEU A 107 5.53 -9.52 -10.17
CA LEU A 107 4.91 -10.84 -10.41
C LEU A 107 3.42 -10.75 -10.74
N CYS A 108 2.70 -9.80 -10.17
CA CYS A 108 1.29 -9.58 -10.48
C CYS A 108 1.07 -8.79 -11.78
N GLY A 109 2.08 -8.08 -12.27
CA GLY A 109 2.03 -7.26 -13.48
C GLY A 109 2.57 -7.93 -14.75
N THR A 110 3.18 -9.11 -14.62
CA THR A 110 3.66 -9.97 -15.72
C THR A 110 2.71 -11.10 -16.01
#